data_AF-A0A920J3C0-F1
#
_entry.id   AF-A0A920J3C0-F1
#
_cell.length_a   1.000
_cell.length_b   1.000
_cell.length_c   1.000
_cell.angle_alpha   90.00
_cell.angle_beta   90.00
_cell.angle_gamma   90.00
#
_symmetry.space_group_name_H-M   'P 1'
#
loop_
_entity.id
_entity.type
_entity.pdbx_description
1 polymer ?
#
loop_
_entity_poly.entity_id
_entity_poly.type
_entity_poly.pdbx_seq_one_letter_code
_entity_poly.pdbx_strand_id
1 'polypeptide(L)'
;MGGNRLVSSWMARRGAKVTGIDPTPNQLLTAKRLEEEHDLGIKFIEAFSEELPFLDSSFDFAISEYGASLWADPYKWIPEAARVLKPGSQLIFMTNHALAICCTPDEEDQDAPLSEKLLRPYLGLYKNKWEFSSNETEFHLTHGEWIKLLRKKKFLI
;
A
#
# COMPACT_ATOMS: atom_id res chain seq x y z
N MET A 1 -10.10 -8.18 -1.11
CA MET A 1 -8.93 -7.60 -0.40
C MET A 1 -9.17 -7.66 1.11
N GLY A 2 -8.12 -7.80 1.93
CA GLY A 2 -8.25 -7.90 3.39
C GLY A 2 -6.92 -7.97 4.17
N GLY A 3 -5.84 -7.37 3.65
CA GLY A 3 -4.47 -7.52 4.19
C GLY A 3 -4.22 -6.78 5.51
N ASN A 4 -4.71 -5.54 5.64
CA ASN A 4 -4.37 -4.62 6.72
C ASN A 4 -4.52 -5.18 8.17
N ARG A 5 -5.37 -6.20 8.40
CA ARG A 5 -5.62 -6.75 9.74
C ARG A 5 -4.57 -7.76 10.22
N LEU A 6 -3.97 -8.56 9.33
CA LEU A 6 -3.06 -9.64 9.73
C LEU A 6 -1.77 -9.08 10.32
N VAL A 7 -1.11 -8.18 9.59
CA VAL A 7 0.06 -7.43 10.06
C VAL A 7 -0.26 -6.63 11.32
N SER A 8 -1.38 -5.90 11.34
CA SER A 8 -1.78 -5.10 12.53
C SER A 8 -1.91 -5.96 13.79
N SER A 9 -2.60 -7.11 13.73
CA SER A 9 -2.73 -8.04 14.85
C SER A 9 -1.38 -8.66 15.24
N TRP A 10 -0.55 -9.03 14.27
CA TRP A 10 0.78 -9.60 14.49
C TRP A 10 1.74 -8.64 15.21
N MET A 11 1.65 -7.34 14.91
CA MET A 11 2.42 -6.28 15.57
C MET A 11 1.87 -5.97 16.96
N ALA A 12 0.55 -5.85 17.12
CA ALA A 12 -0.08 -5.59 18.42
C ALA A 12 0.22 -6.69 19.44
N ARG A 13 0.16 -7.97 19.02
CA ARG A 13 0.55 -9.14 19.83
C ARG A 13 2.04 -9.17 20.21
N ARG A 14 2.88 -8.29 19.63
CA ARG A 14 4.29 -8.08 19.99
C ARG A 14 4.52 -6.81 20.82
N GLY A 15 3.45 -6.17 21.30
CA GLY A 15 3.51 -4.97 22.13
C GLY A 15 3.57 -3.65 21.36
N ALA A 16 3.38 -3.66 20.03
CA ALA A 16 3.28 -2.41 19.26
C ALA A 16 1.94 -1.72 19.50
N LYS A 17 1.93 -0.40 19.61
CA LYS A 17 0.71 0.41 19.59
C LYS A 17 0.33 0.70 18.14
N VAL A 18 -0.68 0.00 17.63
CA VAL A 18 -1.01 -0.01 16.20
C VAL A 18 -2.19 0.92 15.88
N THR A 19 -2.04 1.70 14.81
CA THR A 19 -3.14 2.40 14.13
C THR A 19 -3.21 1.88 12.70
N GLY A 20 -4.31 1.25 12.31
CA GLY A 20 -4.61 0.88 10.93
C GLY A 20 -5.47 1.94 10.25
N ILE A 21 -5.23 2.18 8.96
CA ILE A 21 -6.08 2.99 8.10
C ILE A 21 -6.62 2.17 6.93
N ASP A 22 -7.83 2.48 6.49
CA ASP A 22 -8.42 1.95 5.27
C ASP A 22 -9.45 2.95 4.74
N PRO A 23 -9.54 3.24 3.42
CA PRO A 23 -10.58 4.11 2.88
C PRO A 23 -11.94 3.40 2.73
N THR A 24 -12.04 2.09 3.01
CA THR A 24 -13.25 1.29 2.79
C THR A 24 -14.00 1.04 4.11
N PRO A 25 -15.20 1.63 4.32
CA PRO A 25 -15.97 1.44 5.56
C PRO A 25 -16.23 -0.02 5.92
N ASN A 26 -16.50 -0.89 4.93
CA ASN A 26 -16.76 -2.31 5.14
C ASN A 26 -15.54 -3.10 5.67
N GLN A 27 -14.32 -2.69 5.29
CA GLN A 27 -13.09 -3.27 5.84
C GLN A 27 -12.91 -2.84 7.31
N LEU A 28 -13.18 -1.57 7.61
CA LEU A 28 -13.10 -1.04 8.99
C LEU A 28 -14.15 -1.65 9.91
N LEU A 29 -15.38 -1.89 9.44
CA LEU A 29 -16.42 -2.61 10.21
C LEU A 29 -15.94 -4.02 10.58
N THR A 30 -15.36 -4.74 9.62
CA THR A 30 -14.79 -6.07 9.84
C THR A 30 -13.62 -6.03 10.82
N ALA A 31 -12.74 -5.03 10.69
CA ALA A 31 -11.59 -4.84 11.56
C ALA A 31 -12.00 -4.50 13.00
N LYS A 32 -12.97 -3.59 13.19
CA LYS A 32 -13.50 -3.21 14.51
C LYS A 32 -14.17 -4.38 15.24
N ARG A 33 -15.02 -5.16 14.55
CA ARG A 33 -15.63 -6.36 15.15
C ARG A 33 -14.60 -7.37 15.64
N LEU A 34 -13.49 -7.52 14.92
CA LEU A 34 -12.40 -8.45 15.26
C LEU A 34 -11.44 -7.88 16.30
N GLU A 35 -11.43 -6.56 16.48
CA GLU A 35 -10.78 -5.89 17.61
C GLU A 35 -11.59 -6.11 18.90
N GLU A 36 -12.91 -5.94 18.85
CA GLU A 36 -13.84 -6.25 19.95
C GLU A 36 -13.75 -7.73 20.40
N GLU A 37 -13.46 -8.65 19.46
CA GLU A 37 -13.31 -10.10 19.71
C GLU A 37 -11.94 -10.48 20.32
N HIS A 38 -10.90 -9.66 20.16
CA HIS A 38 -9.52 -10.02 20.49
C HIS A 38 -8.79 -9.06 21.44
N ASP A 39 -9.35 -7.87 21.69
CA ASP A 39 -8.86 -6.82 22.61
C ASP A 39 -7.34 -6.58 22.53
N LEU A 40 -6.87 -6.13 21.36
CA LEU A 40 -5.44 -5.94 21.04
C LEU A 40 -4.98 -4.48 21.16
N GLY A 41 -5.90 -3.54 21.45
CA GLY A 41 -5.66 -2.11 21.54
C GLY A 41 -5.47 -1.40 20.19
N ILE A 42 -5.88 -2.01 19.07
CA ILE A 42 -5.67 -1.48 17.71
C ILE A 42 -6.70 -0.40 17.38
N LYS A 43 -6.24 0.74 16.85
CA LYS A 43 -7.13 1.81 16.37
C LYS A 43 -7.33 1.72 14.87
N PHE A 44 -8.59 1.69 14.41
CA PHE A 44 -8.93 1.68 12.99
C PHE A 44 -9.61 2.99 12.58
N ILE A 45 -9.05 3.68 11.59
CA ILE A 45 -9.48 5.02 11.12
C ILE A 45 -9.78 4.96 9.62
N GLU A 46 -10.85 5.65 9.22
CA GLU A 46 -11.17 5.86 7.80
C GLU A 46 -10.31 7.00 7.24
N ALA A 47 -9.42 6.68 6.31
CA ALA A 47 -8.49 7.63 5.72
C ALA A 47 -7.89 7.11 4.41
N PHE A 48 -7.57 8.04 3.51
CA PHE A 48 -6.73 7.76 2.34
C PHE A 48 -5.26 7.90 2.71
N SER A 49 -4.41 6.98 2.25
CA SER A 49 -2.95 7.06 2.48
C SER A 49 -2.26 8.26 1.82
N GLU A 50 -2.97 8.96 0.92
CA GLU A 50 -2.53 10.17 0.24
C GLU A 50 -2.74 11.45 1.07
N GLU A 51 -3.54 11.38 2.15
CA GLU A 51 -3.86 12.49 3.05
C GLU A 51 -4.14 11.92 4.47
N LEU A 52 -3.08 11.72 5.26
CA LEU A 52 -3.20 11.07 6.56
C LEU A 52 -3.62 12.05 7.67
N PRO A 53 -4.63 11.72 8.51
CA PRO A 53 -5.14 12.57 9.59
C PRO A 53 -4.24 12.54 10.85
N PHE A 54 -2.93 12.61 10.65
CA PHE A 54 -1.90 12.55 11.69
C PHE A 54 -0.96 13.74 11.62
N LEU A 55 -0.38 14.12 12.76
CA LEU A 55 0.68 15.12 12.82
C LEU A 55 2.00 14.56 12.26
N ASP A 56 2.88 15.46 11.83
CA ASP A 56 4.24 15.14 11.42
C ASP A 56 4.97 14.37 12.53
N SER A 57 5.82 13.40 12.15
CA SER A 57 6.65 12.63 13.10
C SER A 57 5.86 11.91 14.22
N SER A 58 4.63 11.47 13.95
CA SER A 58 3.79 10.71 14.88
C SER A 58 4.19 9.24 15.06
N PHE A 59 4.86 8.61 14.07
CA PHE A 59 5.10 7.16 14.03
C PHE A 59 6.58 6.75 13.97
N ASP A 60 6.92 5.67 14.66
CA ASP A 60 8.24 5.02 14.65
C ASP A 60 8.41 4.00 13.51
N PHE A 61 7.30 3.61 12.86
CA PHE A 61 7.27 2.59 11.81
C PHE A 61 5.98 2.73 10.98
N ALA A 62 6.04 2.43 9.68
CA ALA A 62 4.87 2.32 8.80
C ALA A 62 4.99 1.08 7.90
N ILE A 63 3.86 0.42 7.64
CA ILE A 63 3.81 -0.74 6.75
C ILE A 63 2.57 -0.74 5.82
N SER A 64 2.75 -1.16 4.57
CA SER A 64 1.66 -1.44 3.63
C SER A 64 1.85 -2.81 2.96
N GLU A 65 1.09 -3.80 3.43
CA GLU A 65 1.00 -5.15 2.85
C GLU A 65 -0.15 -5.19 1.85
N TYR A 66 0.12 -4.82 0.59
CA TYR A 66 -0.88 -4.60 -0.47
C TYR A 66 -1.98 -3.61 -0.08
N GLY A 67 -1.80 -2.35 -0.47
CA GLY A 67 -2.70 -1.26 -0.09
C GLY A 67 -2.37 0.03 -0.82
N ALA A 68 -1.88 1.02 -0.08
CA ALA A 68 -1.33 2.26 -0.63
C ALA A 68 -0.32 2.01 -1.77
N SER A 69 0.49 0.95 -1.62
CA SER A 69 1.47 0.48 -2.59
C SER A 69 0.94 -0.02 -3.93
N LEU A 70 -0.38 -0.17 -4.09
CA LEU A 70 -1.07 -0.52 -5.34
C LEU A 70 -2.10 0.56 -5.74
N TRP A 71 -2.96 1.00 -4.83
CA TRP A 71 -4.14 1.81 -5.18
C TRP A 71 -3.99 3.32 -4.90
N ALA A 72 -2.91 3.76 -4.25
CA ALA A 72 -2.67 5.17 -3.99
C ALA A 72 -1.56 5.73 -4.89
N ASP A 73 -1.67 7.01 -5.25
CA ASP A 73 -0.64 7.71 -6.03
C ASP A 73 0.70 7.72 -5.26
N PRO A 74 1.76 7.05 -5.75
CA PRO A 74 3.06 6.99 -5.07
C PRO A 74 3.68 8.37 -4.86
N TYR A 75 3.41 9.34 -5.74
CA TYR A 75 3.89 10.71 -5.60
C TYR A 75 3.14 11.51 -4.52
N LYS A 76 2.07 10.95 -3.92
CA LYS A 76 1.36 11.48 -2.75
C LYS A 76 1.58 10.66 -1.48
N TRP A 77 1.36 9.33 -1.51
CA TRP A 77 1.40 8.52 -0.29
C TRP A 77 2.82 8.31 0.26
N ILE A 78 3.86 8.25 -0.58
CA ILE A 78 5.26 8.23 -0.11
C ILE A 78 5.64 9.54 0.61
N PRO A 79 5.32 10.75 0.09
CA PRO A 79 5.42 11.98 0.88
C PRO A 79 4.70 11.94 2.22
N GLU A 80 3.46 11.43 2.27
CA GLU A 80 2.68 11.35 3.51
C GLU A 80 3.29 10.38 4.52
N ALA A 81 3.68 9.18 4.09
CA ALA A 81 4.42 8.24 4.90
C ALA A 81 5.70 8.88 5.47
N ALA A 82 6.46 9.61 4.66
CA ALA A 82 7.66 10.34 5.09
C ALA A 82 7.36 11.50 6.07
N ARG A 83 6.17 12.11 5.99
CA ARG A 83 5.74 13.21 6.89
C ARG A 83 5.35 12.66 8.27
N VAL A 84 4.52 11.62 8.31
CA VAL A 84 4.02 11.06 9.57
C VAL A 84 5.04 10.20 10.30
N LEU A 85 6.07 9.68 9.61
CA LEU A 85 7.20 9.00 10.22
C LEU A 85 8.17 9.99 10.89
N LYS A 86 8.70 9.61 12.05
CA LYS A 86 9.82 10.33 12.68
C LYS A 86 11.10 10.19 11.82
N PRO A 87 12.04 11.15 11.90
CA PRO A 87 13.33 11.02 11.24
C PRO A 87 14.07 9.74 11.66
N GLY A 88 14.49 8.93 10.68
CA GLY A 88 15.16 7.64 10.90
C GLY A 88 14.24 6.43 11.06
N SER A 89 12.91 6.63 11.14
CA SER A 89 11.94 5.54 11.15
C SER A 89 11.84 4.81 9.82
N GLN A 90 11.32 3.57 9.86
CA GLN A 90 11.23 2.71 8.68
C GLN A 90 9.84 2.77 8.02
N LEU A 91 9.84 2.74 6.69
CA LEU A 91 8.69 2.41 5.86
C LEU A 91 8.96 1.05 5.19
N ILE A 92 8.05 0.10 5.35
CA ILE A 92 8.08 -1.20 4.65
C ILE A 92 6.83 -1.33 3.78
N PHE A 93 6.95 -1.74 2.53
CA PHE A 93 5.78 -2.04 1.71
C PHE A 93 6.05 -3.11 0.67
N MET A 94 4.98 -3.75 0.22
CA MET A 94 5.00 -4.74 -0.85
C MET A 94 4.11 -4.26 -2.00
N THR A 95 4.59 -4.40 -3.23
CA THR A 95 3.90 -4.03 -4.47
C THR A 95 4.24 -5.06 -5.55
N ASN A 96 3.49 -5.06 -6.65
CA ASN A 96 3.74 -5.99 -7.76
C ASN A 96 5.03 -5.62 -8.49
N HIS A 97 5.77 -6.62 -8.97
CA HIS A 97 6.98 -6.35 -9.74
C HIS A 97 6.61 -5.69 -11.07
N ALA A 98 7.32 -4.62 -11.45
CA ALA A 98 7.03 -3.83 -12.65
C ALA A 98 7.13 -4.60 -13.98
N LEU A 99 7.68 -5.83 -13.99
CA LEU A 99 7.70 -6.75 -15.14
C LEU A 99 6.60 -7.84 -15.09
N ALA A 100 5.93 -8.05 -13.94
CA ALA A 100 4.70 -8.83 -13.90
C ALA A 100 3.55 -7.98 -14.47
N ILE A 101 3.38 -6.77 -13.91
CA ILE A 101 2.87 -5.62 -14.66
C ILE A 101 3.75 -5.42 -15.92
N CYS A 102 3.29 -4.77 -16.97
CA CYS A 102 3.83 -4.97 -18.33
C CYS A 102 3.40 -6.29 -18.99
N CYS A 103 3.52 -7.45 -18.34
CA CYS A 103 3.18 -8.75 -18.94
C CYS A 103 1.77 -9.29 -18.63
N THR A 104 1.12 -8.88 -17.53
CA THR A 104 -0.25 -9.33 -17.18
C THR A 104 -1.26 -8.87 -18.25
N PRO A 105 -2.07 -9.77 -18.84
CA PRO A 105 -3.20 -9.40 -19.69
C PRO A 105 -4.24 -8.55 -18.94
N ASP A 106 -5.03 -7.77 -19.66
CA ASP A 106 -6.23 -7.12 -19.11
C ASP A 106 -7.44 -7.80 -19.74
N GLU A 107 -7.84 -8.92 -19.14
CA GLU A 107 -8.85 -9.86 -19.62
C GLU A 107 -9.80 -10.22 -18.47
N GLU A 108 -11.01 -10.69 -18.76
CA GLU A 108 -11.99 -11.08 -17.73
C GLU A 108 -11.51 -12.28 -16.88
N ASP A 109 -10.66 -13.14 -17.46
CA ASP A 109 -10.00 -14.24 -16.76
C ASP A 109 -8.79 -13.73 -15.96
N GLN A 110 -8.97 -13.58 -14.65
CA GLN A 110 -7.91 -13.13 -13.73
C GLN A 110 -6.81 -14.18 -13.51
N ASP A 111 -7.05 -15.46 -13.87
CA ASP A 111 -6.07 -16.54 -13.78
C ASP A 111 -5.28 -16.72 -15.11
N ALA A 112 -5.52 -15.84 -16.10
CA ALA A 112 -4.78 -15.85 -17.37
C ALA A 112 -3.26 -15.74 -17.17
N PRO A 113 -2.45 -16.53 -17.90
CA PRO A 113 -1.00 -16.54 -17.73
C PRO A 113 -0.37 -15.20 -18.16
N LEU A 114 0.73 -14.83 -17.50
CA LEU A 114 1.54 -13.68 -17.92
C LEU A 114 2.03 -13.87 -19.37
N SER A 115 1.95 -12.81 -20.17
CA SER A 115 2.46 -12.83 -21.53
C SER A 115 3.99 -12.93 -21.56
N GLU A 116 4.52 -13.69 -22.52
CA GLU A 116 5.95 -13.70 -22.86
C GLU A 116 6.44 -12.37 -23.48
N LYS A 117 5.52 -11.42 -23.72
CA LYS A 117 5.78 -10.11 -24.33
C LYS A 117 5.29 -8.99 -23.42
N LEU A 118 5.92 -7.82 -23.54
CA LEU A 118 5.41 -6.60 -22.90
C LEU A 118 4.11 -6.17 -23.61
N LEU A 119 2.98 -6.22 -22.90
CA LEU A 119 1.67 -5.72 -23.33
C LEU A 119 1.51 -4.21 -23.08
N ARG A 120 2.35 -3.63 -22.21
CA ARG A 120 2.43 -2.19 -21.93
C ARG A 120 3.89 -1.77 -21.64
N PRO A 121 4.28 -0.50 -21.88
CA PRO A 121 5.68 -0.06 -21.76
C PRO A 121 6.23 -0.17 -20.33
N TYR A 122 7.48 -0.63 -20.21
CA TYR A 122 8.20 -0.61 -18.93
C TYR A 122 8.67 0.81 -18.56
N LEU A 123 9.25 1.54 -19.52
CA LEU A 123 9.63 2.94 -19.30
C LEU A 123 8.39 3.83 -19.32
N GLY A 124 8.24 4.67 -18.30
CA GLY A 124 7.05 5.49 -18.10
C GLY A 124 5.88 4.76 -17.42
N LEU A 125 6.08 3.51 -16.96
CA LEU A 125 5.08 2.81 -16.13
C LEU A 125 4.76 3.68 -14.90
N TYR A 126 3.48 3.99 -14.73
CA TYR A 126 2.99 4.81 -13.63
C TYR A 126 1.55 4.45 -13.23
N LYS A 127 0.56 4.80 -14.05
CA LYS A 127 -0.86 4.56 -13.76
C LYS A 127 -1.42 3.58 -14.78
N ASN A 128 -1.92 2.45 -14.32
CA ASN A 128 -2.57 1.44 -15.15
C ASN A 128 -4.04 1.36 -14.75
N LYS A 129 -4.93 1.33 -15.74
CA LYS A 129 -6.35 1.00 -15.54
C LYS A 129 -6.55 -0.41 -16.09
N TRP A 130 -7.22 -1.25 -15.30
CA TRP A 130 -7.57 -2.62 -15.63
C TRP A 130 -9.03 -2.63 -16.04
N GLU A 131 -9.32 -2.45 -17.33
CA GLU A 131 -10.68 -2.22 -17.81
C GLU A 131 -11.54 -3.48 -17.82
N PHE A 132 -10.94 -4.65 -18.01
CA PHE A 132 -11.66 -5.93 -18.17
C PHE A 132 -11.52 -6.83 -16.94
N SER A 133 -10.36 -6.85 -16.28
CA SER A 133 -10.13 -7.78 -15.17
C SER A 133 -10.78 -7.35 -13.85
N SER A 134 -10.68 -6.07 -13.48
CA SER A 134 -11.18 -5.57 -12.18
C SER A 134 -11.93 -4.23 -12.22
N ASN A 135 -11.86 -3.48 -13.32
CA ASN A 135 -12.28 -2.07 -13.42
C ASN A 135 -11.59 -1.14 -12.40
N GLU A 136 -10.42 -1.53 -11.88
CA GLU A 136 -9.64 -0.74 -10.93
C GLU A 136 -8.53 0.08 -11.60
N THR A 137 -7.97 1.01 -10.84
CA THR A 137 -6.73 1.72 -11.19
C THR A 137 -5.65 1.33 -10.20
N GLU A 138 -4.51 0.89 -10.72
CA GLU A 138 -3.30 0.64 -9.92
C GLU A 138 -2.14 1.55 -10.34
N PHE A 139 -1.27 1.84 -9.39
CA PHE A 139 -0.07 2.64 -9.57
C PHE A 139 1.19 1.79 -9.39
N HIS A 140 1.99 1.73 -10.45
CA HIS A 140 3.21 0.91 -10.51
C HIS A 140 4.34 1.74 -11.07
N LEU A 141 5.44 1.84 -10.32
CA LEU A 141 6.68 2.45 -10.79
C LEU A 141 7.70 1.36 -11.16
N THR A 142 8.59 1.66 -12.10
CA THR A 142 9.79 0.82 -12.30
C THR A 142 10.64 0.81 -11.03
N HIS A 143 11.47 -0.22 -10.85
CA HIS A 143 12.34 -0.33 -9.68
C HIS A 143 13.26 0.90 -9.51
N GLY A 144 13.75 1.46 -10.63
CA GLY A 144 14.55 2.69 -10.63
C GLY A 144 13.76 3.94 -10.21
N GLU A 145 12.50 4.07 -10.63
CA GLU A 145 11.64 5.20 -10.21
C GLU A 145 11.21 5.09 -8.74
N TRP A 146 10.96 3.88 -8.22
CA TRP A 146 10.77 3.66 -6.78
C TRP A 146 11.99 4.13 -5.98
N ILE A 147 13.20 3.73 -6.37
CA ILE A 147 14.46 4.17 -5.72
C ILE A 147 14.60 5.70 -5.76
N LYS A 148 14.36 6.33 -6.91
CA LYS A 148 14.43 7.79 -7.08
C LYS A 148 13.43 8.52 -6.17
N LEU A 149 12.17 8.06 -6.13
CA LEU A 149 11.11 8.67 -5.33
C LEU A 149 11.41 8.56 -3.82
N LEU A 150 11.76 7.36 -3.35
CA LEU A 150 12.10 7.11 -1.95
C LEU A 150 13.32 7.95 -1.52
N ARG A 151 14.40 7.98 -2.32
CA ARG A 151 15.58 8.84 -2.05
C ARG A 151 15.24 10.33 -2.08
N LYS A 152 14.37 10.79 -2.99
CA LYS A 152 13.86 12.18 -3.02
C LYS A 152 13.09 12.55 -1.74
N LYS A 153 12.51 11.58 -1.04
CA LYS A 153 11.87 11.73 0.27
C LYS A 153 12.78 11.36 1.45
N LYS A 154 14.09 11.30 1.22
CA LYS A 154 15.16 11.06 2.22
C LYS A 154 15.12 9.69 2.90
N PHE A 155 14.40 8.71 2.34
CA PHE A 155 14.57 7.32 2.77
C PHE A 155 15.94 6.79 2.33
N LEU A 156 16.57 6.01 3.22
CA LEU A 156 17.76 5.22 2.90
C LEU A 156 17.32 3.88 2.33
N ILE A 157 18.01 3.43 1.27
CA ILE A 157 17.75 2.22 0.48
C ILE A 157 19.09 1.64 0.03
#